data_AF-A0A257RYE1-F1
#
_entry.id   AF-A0A257RYE1-F1
#
_cell.length_a   1.000
_cell.length_b   1.000
_cell.length_c   1.000
_cell.angle_alpha   90.00
_cell.angle_beta   90.00
_cell.angle_gamma   90.00
#
_symmetry.space_group_name_H-M   'P 1'
#
loop_
_entity.id
_entity.type
_entity.pdbx_description
1 polymer ?
#
loop_
_entity_poly.entity_id
_entity_poly.type
_entity_poly.pdbx_seq_one_letter_code
_entity_poly.pdbx_strand_id
1 'polypeptide(L)'
;MSLRYTDSRYHYPTNSAGTELDHNAFASGDRIVLGARFGHSFSRVAALTVTASSDETNGGTTDQPDTTGGDLYLSLDDVRRHSVDARLNLRDPGGRAVATVGAALEGEDENSQSQGAFSGYPFTSAFAAYRASRAGYAQILWTGVPRLTMVAGARVDDNQQFGAFGTYRAGANYLAATGTRLRASVGTAFREPTFYENFSTGYVTGNPSLRPEHAASWEAAVEQDFLDRRLTVGVTLFSQQFRDMIDYTGGTTACGFSYCNVARARASGIEYEATAAVSPALSASFGFTHLDTRVLTAGFDTTSGGLYHLGQPLIRRPATSWNAALASRLGGQGALDVRFTYVGPRADRDFRSYPALDVTLPSYLRVDLGGTLKLAALPAANDAALTLH
;
A
#
# COMPACT_ATOMS: atom_id res chain seq x y z
N MET A 1 -11.47 21.12 9.57
CA MET A 1 -10.24 20.72 10.29
C MET A 1 -10.49 19.32 10.83
N SER A 2 -9.46 18.48 10.93
CA SER A 2 -9.51 17.13 11.49
C SER A 2 -8.28 16.88 12.33
N LEU A 3 -8.46 16.16 13.44
CA LEU A 3 -7.41 15.63 14.29
C LEU A 3 -7.70 14.15 14.52
N ARG A 4 -6.66 13.32 14.42
CA ARG A 4 -6.72 11.91 14.80
C ARG A 4 -5.49 11.56 15.61
N TYR A 5 -5.70 10.87 16.73
CA TYR A 5 -4.66 10.23 17.52
C TYR A 5 -4.88 8.72 17.47
N THR A 6 -3.80 7.97 17.35
CA THR A 6 -3.80 6.51 17.49
C THR A 6 -2.59 6.10 18.30
N ASP A 7 -2.79 5.14 19.20
CA ASP A 7 -1.72 4.49 19.96
C ASP A 7 -1.89 2.98 19.80
N SER A 8 -0.79 2.26 19.72
CA SER A 8 -0.81 0.83 19.52
C SER A 8 0.42 0.15 20.09
N ARG A 9 0.21 -1.07 20.59
CA ARG A 9 1.26 -1.99 20.98
C ARG A 9 0.94 -3.39 20.50
N TYR A 10 1.93 -4.04 19.89
CA TYR A 10 1.80 -5.37 19.32
C TYR A 10 2.98 -6.24 19.78
N HIS A 11 2.67 -7.38 20.40
CA HIS A 11 3.67 -8.38 20.78
C HIS A 11 3.80 -9.43 19.68
N TYR A 12 5.03 -9.84 19.37
CA TYR A 12 5.33 -10.87 18.37
C TYR A 12 6.28 -11.89 18.97
N PRO A 13 5.76 -12.86 19.72
CA PRO A 13 6.64 -13.68 20.54
C PRO A 13 7.38 -14.79 19.79
N THR A 14 7.34 -14.75 18.47
CA THR A 14 7.81 -15.80 17.59
C THR A 14 9.09 -15.39 16.87
N ASN A 15 10.04 -16.32 16.78
CA ASN A 15 11.25 -16.12 15.98
C ASN A 15 10.96 -16.19 14.47
N SER A 16 12.02 -16.08 13.64
CA SER A 16 11.95 -16.22 12.18
C SER A 16 11.39 -17.56 11.68
N ALA A 17 11.27 -18.56 12.54
CA ALA A 17 10.65 -19.88 12.27
C ALA A 17 9.15 -19.95 12.62
N GLY A 18 8.58 -18.89 13.21
CA GLY A 18 7.23 -18.91 13.77
C GLY A 18 7.13 -19.71 15.09
N THR A 19 8.25 -20.04 15.73
CA THR A 19 8.28 -20.72 17.03
C THR A 19 8.22 -19.68 18.13
N GLU A 20 7.27 -19.81 19.06
CA GLU A 20 7.14 -18.93 20.22
C GLU A 20 8.34 -19.13 21.15
N LEU A 21 9.17 -18.10 21.30
CA LEU A 21 10.47 -18.17 21.96
C LEU A 21 10.79 -16.92 22.80
N ASP A 22 10.17 -15.79 22.51
CA ASP A 22 10.51 -14.51 23.12
C ASP A 22 9.23 -13.76 23.48
N HIS A 23 8.78 -13.86 24.72
CA HIS A 23 7.53 -13.23 25.14
C HIS A 23 7.66 -11.72 25.35
N ASN A 24 8.88 -11.19 25.29
CA ASN A 24 9.17 -9.82 25.67
C ASN A 24 9.36 -8.89 24.45
N ALA A 25 9.49 -9.43 23.23
CA ALA A 25 9.47 -8.66 22.00
C ALA A 25 8.12 -7.98 21.72
N PHE A 26 8.17 -6.67 21.45
CA PHE A 26 7.02 -5.89 21.02
C PHE A 26 7.40 -4.73 20.10
N ALA A 27 6.40 -4.20 19.43
CA ALA A 27 6.46 -2.94 18.71
C ALA A 27 5.39 -2.03 19.29
N SER A 28 5.70 -0.76 19.41
CA SER A 28 4.76 0.26 19.87
C SER A 28 4.88 1.49 19.01
N GLY A 29 3.80 2.25 18.91
CA GLY A 29 3.87 3.56 18.33
C GLY A 29 2.58 4.33 18.48
N ASP A 30 2.75 5.64 18.62
CA ASP A 30 1.71 6.63 18.56
C ASP A 30 1.79 7.43 17.26
N ARG A 31 0.65 7.94 16.83
CA ARG A 31 0.54 8.75 15.63
C ARG A 31 -0.48 9.85 15.79
N ILE A 32 -0.09 11.06 15.40
CA ILE A 32 -0.94 12.25 15.38
C ILE A 32 -1.08 12.73 13.94
N VAL A 33 -2.33 12.85 13.48
CA VAL A 33 -2.64 13.41 12.16
C VAL A 33 -3.51 14.65 12.30
N LEU A 34 -2.99 15.78 11.82
CA LEU A 34 -3.68 17.06 11.73
C LEU A 34 -3.97 17.40 10.27
N GLY A 35 -5.19 17.86 9.99
CA GLY A 35 -5.61 18.24 8.64
C GLY A 35 -6.46 19.50 8.62
N ALA A 36 -6.12 20.42 7.73
CA ALA A 36 -6.91 21.60 7.41
C ALA A 36 -7.20 21.65 5.90
N ARG A 37 -8.42 22.03 5.55
CA ARG A 37 -8.83 22.18 4.15
C ARG A 37 -9.64 23.43 3.99
N PHE A 38 -9.20 24.29 3.08
CA PHE A 38 -9.88 25.50 2.66
C PHE A 38 -10.37 25.33 1.22
N GLY A 39 -11.59 25.76 0.93
CA GLY A 39 -12.16 25.71 -0.41
C GLY A 39 -12.82 27.03 -0.75
N HIS A 40 -12.59 27.52 -1.97
CA HIS A 40 -13.22 28.74 -2.47
C HIS A 40 -13.68 28.54 -3.91
N SER A 41 -14.94 28.87 -4.19
CA SER A 41 -15.49 28.84 -5.54
C SER A 41 -15.56 30.27 -6.06
N PHE A 42 -14.69 30.62 -7.00
CA PHE A 42 -14.65 31.95 -7.63
C PHE A 42 -15.85 32.14 -8.57
N SER A 43 -16.32 31.05 -9.17
CA SER A 43 -17.48 31.03 -10.05
C SER A 43 -18.03 29.60 -10.17
N ARG A 44 -19.05 29.41 -11.02
CA ARG A 44 -19.54 28.06 -11.38
C ARG A 44 -18.50 27.24 -12.15
N VAL A 45 -17.51 27.89 -12.76
CA VAL A 45 -16.50 27.25 -13.61
C VAL A 45 -15.13 27.16 -12.96
N ALA A 46 -14.87 27.86 -11.85
CA ALA A 46 -13.56 27.87 -11.19
C ALA A 46 -13.68 27.68 -9.67
N ALA A 47 -13.01 26.65 -9.14
CA ALA A 47 -12.96 26.37 -7.71
C ALA A 47 -11.56 25.94 -7.26
N LEU A 48 -11.04 26.62 -6.24
CA LEU A 48 -9.77 26.32 -5.58
C LEU A 48 -10.01 25.51 -4.32
N THR A 49 -9.14 24.55 -4.05
CA THR A 49 -9.01 23.89 -2.76
C THR A 49 -7.55 23.94 -2.34
N VAL A 50 -7.30 24.27 -1.09
CA VAL A 50 -5.98 24.16 -0.44
C VAL A 50 -6.12 23.21 0.73
N THR A 51 -5.23 22.22 0.82
CA THR A 51 -5.19 21.25 1.91
C THR A 51 -3.81 21.31 2.54
N ALA A 52 -3.76 21.39 3.86
CA ALA A 52 -2.54 21.28 4.65
C ALA A 52 -2.69 20.13 5.64
N SER A 53 -1.64 19.33 5.81
CA SER A 53 -1.61 18.24 6.78
C SER A 53 -0.26 18.10 7.44
N SER A 54 -0.30 17.58 8.67
CA SER A 54 0.85 17.16 9.45
C SER A 54 0.58 15.77 9.97
N ASP A 55 1.56 14.88 9.81
CA ASP A 55 1.52 13.50 10.27
C ASP A 55 2.81 13.25 11.06
N GLU A 56 2.68 12.88 12.32
CA GLU A 56 3.79 12.56 13.20
C GLU A 56 3.57 11.15 13.71
N THR A 57 4.59 10.30 13.57
CA THR A 57 4.61 8.92 14.04
C THR A 57 5.85 8.71 14.89
N ASN A 58 5.64 8.33 16.14
CA ASN A 58 6.71 7.99 17.08
C ASN A 58 6.53 6.52 17.44
N GLY A 59 7.56 5.71 17.26
CA GLY A 59 7.42 4.30 17.54
C GLY A 59 8.68 3.51 17.27
N GLY A 60 8.55 2.19 17.33
CA GLY A 60 9.69 1.33 17.16
C GLY A 60 9.45 -0.08 17.64
N THR A 61 10.54 -0.85 17.60
CA THR A 61 10.61 -2.24 18.00
C THR A 61 11.57 -2.37 19.17
N THR A 62 11.20 -3.15 20.17
CA THR A 62 12.04 -3.52 21.30
C THR A 62 11.95 -5.02 21.53
N ASP A 63 13.11 -5.65 21.65
CA ASP A 63 13.33 -7.05 21.98
C ASP A 63 14.50 -7.07 22.99
N GLN A 64 14.20 -7.30 24.26
CA GLN A 64 15.18 -7.29 25.34
C GLN A 64 15.74 -8.70 25.54
N PRO A 65 17.00 -8.83 26.00
CA PRO A 65 17.57 -10.15 26.28
C PRO A 65 16.75 -10.92 27.32
N ASP A 66 16.29 -12.12 26.97
CA ASP A 66 15.61 -13.04 27.91
C ASP A 66 16.55 -13.58 29.00
N THR A 67 17.87 -13.57 28.74
CA THR A 67 18.90 -14.06 29.66
C THR A 67 20.11 -13.12 29.69
N THR A 68 20.92 -13.20 30.74
CA THR A 68 22.16 -12.42 30.85
C THR A 68 23.12 -12.78 29.72
N GLY A 69 23.39 -11.82 28.82
CA GLY A 69 24.24 -12.01 27.64
C GLY A 69 23.51 -12.46 26.37
N GLY A 70 22.16 -12.51 26.39
CA GLY A 70 21.35 -12.71 25.19
C GLY A 70 21.40 -11.51 24.23
N ASP A 71 20.96 -11.74 22.99
CA ASP A 71 20.85 -10.67 22.00
C ASP A 71 19.75 -9.67 22.39
N LEU A 72 19.97 -8.41 22.02
CA LEU A 72 19.04 -7.28 22.19
C LEU A 72 18.81 -6.71 20.79
N TYR A 73 17.60 -6.23 20.53
CA TYR A 73 17.34 -5.37 19.39
C TYR A 73 16.37 -4.24 19.78
N LEU A 74 16.79 -3.01 19.55
CA LEU A 74 15.99 -1.81 19.76
C LEU A 74 16.08 -0.96 18.50
N SER A 75 14.94 -0.49 17.99
CA SER A 75 14.87 0.54 16.96
C SER A 75 13.75 1.50 17.34
N LEU A 76 14.04 2.79 17.40
CA LEU A 76 13.11 3.86 17.72
C LEU A 76 13.20 4.93 16.64
N ASP A 77 12.05 5.33 16.13
CA ASP A 77 11.92 6.23 14.99
C ASP A 77 10.86 7.30 15.31
N ASP A 78 11.23 8.58 15.14
CA ASP A 78 10.35 9.76 15.14
C ASP A 78 10.31 10.26 13.70
N VAL A 79 9.16 10.12 13.03
CA VAL A 79 8.94 10.50 11.64
C VAL A 79 7.87 11.56 11.58
N ARG A 80 8.16 12.68 10.94
CA ARG A 80 7.20 13.76 10.72
C ARG A 80 7.11 14.11 9.25
N ARG A 81 5.89 14.36 8.80
CA ARG A 81 5.57 14.75 7.43
C ARG A 81 4.61 15.92 7.43
N HIS A 82 5.02 16.99 6.78
CA HIS A 82 4.21 18.18 6.57
C HIS A 82 3.96 18.37 5.08
N SER A 83 2.70 18.55 4.69
CA SER A 83 2.35 18.71 3.28
C SER A 83 1.31 19.81 3.05
N VAL A 84 1.47 20.54 1.95
CA VAL A 84 0.50 21.52 1.45
C VAL A 84 0.21 21.22 -0.02
N ASP A 85 -1.06 21.07 -0.37
CA ASP A 85 -1.55 20.90 -1.75
C ASP A 85 -2.54 22.00 -2.10
N ALA A 86 -2.32 22.67 -3.23
CA ALA A 86 -3.22 23.65 -3.81
C ALA A 86 -3.69 23.17 -5.19
N ARG A 87 -5.00 23.10 -5.39
CA ARG A 87 -5.62 22.60 -6.62
C ARG A 87 -6.73 23.50 -7.13
N LEU A 88 -6.64 23.90 -8.39
CA LEU A 88 -7.65 24.67 -9.10
C LEU A 88 -8.39 23.75 -10.08
N ASN A 89 -9.70 23.67 -9.94
CA ASN A 89 -10.57 22.98 -10.88
C ASN A 89 -11.27 24.00 -11.79
N LEU A 90 -11.11 23.80 -13.09
CA LEU A 90 -11.73 24.55 -14.17
C LEU A 90 -12.75 23.66 -14.88
N ARG A 91 -14.03 24.00 -14.76
CA ARG A 91 -15.14 23.26 -15.37
C ARG A 91 -15.48 23.93 -16.70
N ASP A 92 -15.59 23.14 -17.75
CA ASP A 92 -16.17 23.58 -19.01
C ASP A 92 -17.62 24.03 -18.77
N PRO A 93 -18.06 25.21 -19.25
CA PRO A 93 -19.45 25.65 -19.18
C PRO A 93 -20.45 24.65 -19.76
N GLY A 94 -20.03 23.87 -20.77
CA GLY A 94 -20.83 22.79 -21.35
C GLY A 94 -20.95 21.54 -20.49
N GLY A 95 -20.26 21.47 -19.34
CA GLY A 95 -20.27 20.34 -18.41
C GLY A 95 -19.58 19.09 -18.93
N ARG A 96 -18.80 19.19 -20.03
CA ARG A 96 -18.17 18.05 -20.70
C ARG A 96 -16.73 17.80 -20.26
N ALA A 97 -16.15 18.71 -19.48
CA ALA A 97 -14.79 18.57 -19.02
C ALA A 97 -14.56 19.26 -17.67
N VAL A 98 -13.62 18.72 -16.90
CA VAL A 98 -13.00 19.38 -15.76
C VAL A 98 -11.49 19.27 -15.92
N ALA A 99 -10.82 20.40 -16.11
CA ALA A 99 -9.38 20.49 -16.02
C ALA A 99 -8.98 20.83 -14.59
N THR A 100 -7.93 20.19 -14.09
CA THR A 100 -7.34 20.44 -12.77
C THR A 100 -5.88 20.81 -12.97
N VAL A 101 -5.44 21.88 -12.32
CA VAL A 101 -4.02 22.22 -12.20
C VAL A 101 -3.72 22.38 -10.71
N GLY A 102 -2.58 21.89 -10.26
CA GLY A 102 -2.20 22.02 -8.87
C GLY A 102 -0.70 22.00 -8.64
N ALA A 103 -0.34 22.38 -7.42
CA ALA A 103 1.01 22.34 -6.91
C ALA A 103 0.99 21.76 -5.49
N ALA A 104 2.03 21.01 -5.14
CA ALA A 104 2.18 20.42 -3.82
C ALA A 104 3.58 20.69 -3.27
N LEU A 105 3.68 20.82 -1.96
CA LEU A 105 4.93 20.90 -1.20
C LEU A 105 4.86 19.85 -0.09
N GLU A 106 5.96 19.14 0.13
CA GLU A 106 6.11 18.16 1.21
C GLU A 106 7.47 18.35 1.87
N GLY A 107 7.52 18.23 3.19
CA GLY A 107 8.74 18.10 3.97
C GLY A 107 8.60 16.90 4.88
N GLU A 108 9.63 16.07 4.93
CA GLU A 108 9.69 14.87 5.75
C GLU A 108 10.98 14.91 6.58
N ASP A 109 10.87 14.63 7.87
CA ASP A 109 11.99 14.44 8.78
C ASP A 109 11.89 13.10 9.50
N GLU A 110 13.05 12.48 9.72
CA GLU A 110 13.17 11.24 10.47
C GLU A 110 14.38 11.31 11.40
N ASN A 111 14.14 11.05 12.69
CA ASN A 111 15.17 10.77 13.66
C ASN A 111 15.07 9.29 14.04
N SER A 112 16.11 8.53 13.72
CA SER A 112 16.17 7.10 13.96
C SER A 112 17.32 6.76 14.89
N GLN A 113 17.06 5.87 15.84
CA GLN A 113 18.07 5.28 16.72
C GLN A 113 17.81 3.78 16.80
N SER A 114 18.79 2.98 16.37
CA SER A 114 18.76 1.54 16.51
C SER A 114 20.02 1.05 17.21
N GLN A 115 19.89 0.01 18.03
CA GLN A 115 21.02 -0.71 18.60
C GLN A 115 20.65 -2.18 18.70
N GLY A 116 21.65 -3.03 18.60
CA GLY A 116 21.45 -4.44 18.86
C GLY A 116 22.74 -5.22 18.81
N ALA A 117 22.61 -6.53 18.95
CA ALA A 117 23.68 -7.47 18.73
C ALA A 117 23.21 -8.52 17.72
N PHE A 118 24.07 -8.84 16.76
CA PHE A 118 23.83 -9.94 15.84
C PHE A 118 25.02 -10.90 15.88
N SER A 119 24.78 -12.15 16.28
CA SER A 119 25.84 -13.16 16.45
C SER A 119 26.98 -12.68 17.36
N GLY A 120 26.65 -11.94 18.43
CA GLY A 120 27.61 -11.37 19.37
C GLY A 120 28.35 -10.11 18.89
N TYR A 121 28.07 -9.60 17.69
CA TYR A 121 28.61 -8.32 17.21
C TYR A 121 27.63 -7.19 17.50
N PRO A 122 27.95 -6.28 18.44
CA PRO A 122 27.08 -5.14 18.72
C PRO A 122 27.16 -4.13 17.57
N PHE A 123 26.04 -3.47 17.30
CA PHE A 123 25.97 -2.32 16.40
C PHE A 123 25.09 -1.24 16.99
N THR A 124 25.34 -0.01 16.56
CA THR A 124 24.47 1.13 16.77
C THR A 124 24.29 1.86 15.45
N SER A 125 23.07 2.31 15.19
CA SER A 125 22.71 3.15 14.05
C SER A 125 22.00 4.37 14.60
N ALA A 126 22.40 5.56 14.20
CA ALA A 126 21.65 6.76 14.54
C ALA A 126 21.76 7.77 13.41
N PHE A 127 20.64 8.31 12.97
CA PHE A 127 20.61 9.37 11.98
C PHE A 127 19.47 10.34 12.25
N ALA A 128 19.67 11.57 11.78
CA ALA A 128 18.65 12.60 11.67
C ALA A 128 18.70 13.10 10.24
N ALA A 129 17.60 13.01 9.52
CA ALA A 129 17.55 13.36 8.12
C ALA A 129 16.28 14.13 7.79
N TYR A 130 16.39 14.99 6.77
CA TYR A 130 15.29 15.80 6.27
C TYR A 130 15.28 15.78 4.75
N ARG A 131 14.09 15.75 4.15
CA ARG A 131 13.89 15.81 2.72
C ARG A 131 12.68 16.68 2.38
N ALA A 132 12.86 17.63 1.47
CA ALA A 132 11.78 18.39 0.87
C ALA A 132 11.47 17.92 -0.55
N SER A 133 10.20 17.99 -0.94
CA SER A 133 9.73 17.76 -2.29
C SER A 133 8.73 18.83 -2.70
N ARG A 134 8.79 19.25 -3.97
CA ARG A 134 7.82 20.16 -4.59
C ARG A 134 7.29 19.55 -5.87
N ALA A 135 6.03 19.78 -6.17
CA ALA A 135 5.44 19.20 -7.37
C ALA A 135 4.47 20.12 -8.07
N GLY A 136 4.39 19.96 -9.38
CA GLY A 136 3.35 20.54 -10.23
C GLY A 136 2.62 19.45 -10.98
N TYR A 137 1.29 19.58 -11.13
CA TYR A 137 0.50 18.60 -11.84
C TYR A 137 -0.66 19.22 -12.60
N ALA A 138 -1.08 18.52 -13.65
CA ALA A 138 -2.26 18.85 -14.43
C ALA A 138 -3.03 17.58 -14.80
N GLN A 139 -4.35 17.70 -14.91
CA GLN A 139 -5.23 16.61 -15.28
C GLN A 139 -6.46 17.13 -16.02
N ILE A 140 -7.01 16.32 -16.92
CA ILE A 140 -8.33 16.54 -17.50
C ILE A 140 -9.21 15.31 -17.27
N LEU A 141 -10.43 15.54 -16.81
CA LEU A 141 -11.55 14.61 -16.85
C LEU A 141 -12.48 15.05 -17.98
N TRP A 142 -12.76 14.17 -18.93
CA TRP A 142 -13.56 14.48 -20.11
C TRP A 142 -14.72 13.50 -20.28
N THR A 143 -15.91 14.04 -20.52
CA THR A 143 -17.20 13.34 -20.68
C THR A 143 -17.94 13.85 -21.94
N GLY A 144 -17.19 14.33 -22.93
CA GLY A 144 -17.76 14.96 -24.13
C GLY A 144 -18.50 14.00 -25.08
N VAL A 145 -18.28 12.70 -24.95
CA VAL A 145 -19.00 11.66 -25.69
C VAL A 145 -19.94 10.93 -24.72
N PRO A 146 -21.23 10.74 -25.08
CA PRO A 146 -22.17 10.02 -24.23
C PRO A 146 -21.62 8.66 -23.81
N ARG A 147 -21.75 8.34 -22.52
CA ARG A 147 -21.30 7.08 -21.90
C ARG A 147 -19.79 6.83 -21.87
N LEU A 148 -18.98 7.75 -22.39
CA LEU A 148 -17.52 7.68 -22.32
C LEU A 148 -17.00 8.72 -21.34
N THR A 149 -16.25 8.26 -20.36
CA THR A 149 -15.47 9.10 -19.45
C THR A 149 -13.99 8.82 -19.69
N MET A 150 -13.19 9.85 -19.92
CA MET A 150 -11.74 9.75 -20.05
C MET A 150 -11.05 10.61 -19.01
N VAL A 151 -9.89 10.16 -18.56
CA VAL A 151 -9.00 10.93 -17.70
C VAL A 151 -7.59 10.86 -18.25
N ALA A 152 -6.87 11.98 -18.24
CA ALA A 152 -5.44 12.02 -18.51
C ALA A 152 -4.79 13.05 -17.62
N GLY A 153 -3.62 12.75 -17.06
CA GLY A 153 -2.89 13.68 -16.21
C GLY A 153 -1.42 13.34 -16.10
N ALA A 154 -0.65 14.34 -15.72
CA ALA A 154 0.78 14.23 -15.49
C ALA A 154 1.17 15.05 -14.26
N ARG A 155 2.23 14.62 -13.60
CA ARG A 155 2.81 15.25 -12.42
C ARG A 155 4.33 15.21 -12.53
N VAL A 156 4.97 16.29 -12.11
CA VAL A 156 6.43 16.35 -11.93
C VAL A 156 6.70 16.66 -10.46
N ASP A 157 7.43 15.77 -9.81
CA ASP A 157 7.92 15.93 -8.45
C ASP A 157 9.42 16.26 -8.51
N ASP A 158 9.86 17.33 -7.88
CA ASP A 158 11.25 17.74 -7.74
C ASP A 158 11.65 17.57 -6.27
N ASN A 159 12.36 16.47 -6.03
CA ASN A 159 12.80 16.04 -4.73
C ASN A 159 14.21 16.59 -4.44
N GLN A 160 14.41 17.13 -3.24
CA GLN A 160 15.68 17.73 -2.82
C GLN A 160 16.89 16.79 -2.98
N GLN A 161 16.72 15.49 -2.77
CA GLN A 161 17.81 14.51 -2.82
C GLN A 161 17.92 13.82 -4.19
N PHE A 162 16.80 13.54 -4.85
CA PHE A 162 16.78 12.70 -6.05
C PHE A 162 16.55 13.47 -7.37
N GLY A 163 16.22 14.77 -7.29
CA GLY A 163 15.91 15.61 -8.44
C GLY A 163 14.48 15.40 -8.95
N ALA A 164 14.27 15.66 -10.24
CA ALA A 164 12.94 15.72 -10.84
C ALA A 164 12.48 14.39 -11.48
N PHE A 165 11.25 13.97 -11.18
CA PHE A 165 10.59 12.76 -11.67
C PHE A 165 9.23 13.06 -12.26
N GLY A 166 8.99 12.59 -13.48
CA GLY A 166 7.70 12.71 -14.16
C GLY A 166 6.87 11.44 -14.04
N THR A 167 5.63 11.57 -13.59
CA THR A 167 4.62 10.51 -13.64
C THR A 167 3.43 10.91 -14.48
N TYR A 168 2.76 9.93 -15.09
CA TYR A 168 1.55 10.17 -15.85
C TYR A 168 0.53 9.07 -15.62
N ARG A 169 -0.74 9.40 -15.90
CA ARG A 169 -1.83 8.44 -15.93
C ARG A 169 -2.83 8.80 -17.01
N ALA A 170 -3.37 7.79 -17.67
CA ALA A 170 -4.48 7.92 -18.59
C ALA A 170 -5.46 6.77 -18.39
N GLY A 171 -6.74 7.00 -18.62
CA GLY A 171 -7.74 5.96 -18.56
C GLY A 171 -9.04 6.34 -19.23
N ALA A 172 -9.82 5.33 -19.60
CA ALA A 172 -11.11 5.47 -20.23
C ALA A 172 -12.10 4.47 -19.62
N ASN A 173 -13.36 4.89 -19.50
CA ASN A 173 -14.48 4.07 -19.06
C ASN A 173 -15.66 4.31 -20.00
N TYR A 174 -16.13 3.25 -20.66
CA TYR A 174 -17.28 3.27 -21.56
C TYR A 174 -18.40 2.38 -21.04
N LEU A 175 -19.61 2.92 -20.87
CA LEU A 175 -20.81 2.18 -20.45
C LEU A 175 -21.78 1.97 -21.63
N ALA A 176 -21.77 0.79 -22.25
CA ALA A 176 -22.68 0.45 -23.31
C ALA A 176 -24.16 0.42 -22.85
N ALA A 177 -25.10 0.58 -23.79
CA ALA A 177 -26.55 0.46 -23.50
C ALA A 177 -26.92 -0.90 -22.90
N THR A 178 -26.14 -1.93 -23.24
CA THR A 178 -26.32 -3.32 -22.84
C THR A 178 -25.95 -3.59 -21.37
N GLY A 179 -25.52 -2.57 -20.61
CA GLY A 179 -25.01 -2.76 -19.25
C GLY A 179 -23.55 -3.23 -19.19
N THR A 180 -22.86 -3.28 -20.34
CA THR A 180 -21.43 -3.60 -20.42
C THR A 180 -20.59 -2.37 -20.10
N ARG A 181 -19.64 -2.48 -19.17
CA ARG A 181 -18.62 -1.46 -18.89
C ARG A 181 -17.26 -1.92 -19.40
N LEU A 182 -16.62 -1.12 -20.23
CA LEU A 182 -15.24 -1.32 -20.66
C LEU A 182 -14.36 -0.29 -19.96
N ARG A 183 -13.30 -0.74 -19.30
CA ARG A 183 -12.32 0.13 -18.63
C ARG A 183 -10.93 -0.17 -19.16
N ALA A 184 -10.12 0.87 -19.33
CA ALA A 184 -8.70 0.72 -19.57
C ALA A 184 -7.94 1.83 -18.85
N SER A 185 -6.76 1.53 -18.33
CA SER A 185 -5.89 2.48 -17.65
C SER A 185 -4.42 2.18 -17.95
N VAL A 186 -3.59 3.20 -17.91
CA VAL A 186 -2.13 3.10 -17.99
C VAL A 186 -1.51 4.22 -17.15
N GLY A 187 -0.41 3.94 -16.47
CA GLY A 187 0.29 4.97 -15.72
C GLY A 187 1.67 4.57 -15.25
N THR A 188 2.36 5.53 -14.66
CA THR A 188 3.67 5.37 -14.06
C THR A 188 3.66 5.86 -12.61
N ALA A 189 4.56 5.33 -11.81
CA ALA A 189 4.79 5.71 -10.43
C ALA A 189 6.27 5.58 -10.08
N PHE A 190 6.68 6.21 -8.98
CA PHE A 190 7.98 6.00 -8.38
C PHE A 190 7.85 5.88 -6.85
N ARG A 191 8.86 5.27 -6.21
CA ARG A 191 9.04 5.25 -4.75
C ARG A 191 10.43 5.79 -4.44
N GLU A 192 10.50 6.80 -3.59
CA GLU A 192 11.76 7.31 -3.08
C GLU A 192 12.40 6.30 -2.13
N PRO A 193 13.74 6.18 -2.11
CA PRO A 193 14.43 5.45 -1.06
C PRO A 193 14.01 5.94 0.34
N THR A 194 13.87 5.03 1.28
CA THR A 194 13.59 5.38 2.68
C THR A 194 14.80 6.07 3.31
N PHE A 195 14.59 6.81 4.41
CA PHE A 195 15.73 7.39 5.13
C PHE A 195 16.67 6.30 5.65
N TYR A 196 16.15 5.18 6.16
CA TYR A 196 16.96 4.02 6.54
C TYR A 196 17.82 3.51 5.37
N GLU A 197 17.23 3.31 4.18
CA GLU A 197 17.96 2.87 2.98
C GLU A 197 19.09 3.85 2.58
N ASN A 198 18.95 5.15 2.88
CA ASN A 198 19.96 6.16 2.57
C ASN A 198 20.99 6.43 3.67
N PHE A 199 20.62 6.32 4.95
CA PHE A 199 21.36 6.93 6.06
C PHE A 199 21.66 5.99 7.23
N SER A 200 21.26 4.71 7.20
CA SER A 200 21.62 3.77 8.27
C SER A 200 23.14 3.67 8.46
N THR A 201 23.61 3.54 9.71
CA THR A 201 25.06 3.47 10.02
C THR A 201 25.45 2.26 10.87
N GLY A 202 24.49 1.40 11.20
CA GLY A 202 24.71 0.22 12.05
C GLY A 202 25.09 -1.02 11.25
N TYR A 203 24.36 -2.11 11.49
CA TYR A 203 24.57 -3.38 10.77
C TYR A 203 24.52 -3.23 9.24
N VAL A 204 23.69 -2.31 8.75
CA VAL A 204 23.60 -1.93 7.35
C VAL A 204 24.17 -0.52 7.16
N THR A 205 24.98 -0.34 6.12
CA THR A 205 25.43 0.98 5.66
C THR A 205 24.44 1.53 4.64
N GLY A 206 23.82 2.67 4.93
CA GLY A 206 22.91 3.36 4.03
C GLY A 206 23.62 3.85 2.77
N ASN A 207 22.87 3.97 1.68
CA ASN A 207 23.39 4.40 0.39
C ASN A 207 22.70 5.70 -0.08
N PRO A 208 23.35 6.87 0.06
CA PRO A 208 22.77 8.13 -0.38
C PRO A 208 22.71 8.28 -1.92
N SER A 209 23.36 7.39 -2.67
CA SER A 209 23.38 7.38 -4.15
C SER A 209 22.25 6.57 -4.79
N LEU A 210 21.33 6.02 -3.98
CA LEU A 210 20.16 5.31 -4.48
C LEU A 210 19.30 6.21 -5.37
N ARG A 211 18.76 5.62 -6.43
CA ARG A 211 17.72 6.21 -7.27
C ARG A 211 16.35 5.77 -6.77
N PRO A 212 15.28 6.54 -7.03
CA PRO A 212 13.92 6.05 -6.84
C PRO A 212 13.62 4.80 -7.65
N GLU A 213 12.85 3.90 -7.04
CA GLU A 213 12.26 2.76 -7.74
C GLU A 213 11.16 3.26 -8.67
N HIS A 214 10.97 2.62 -9.82
CA HIS A 214 9.92 3.01 -10.75
C HIS A 214 9.00 1.85 -11.09
N ALA A 215 7.72 2.17 -11.28
CA ALA A 215 6.72 1.26 -11.79
C ALA A 215 6.00 1.84 -13.01
N ALA A 216 5.67 0.97 -13.96
CA ALA A 216 4.73 1.26 -15.05
C ALA A 216 3.68 0.16 -15.09
N SER A 217 2.41 0.54 -15.18
CA SER A 217 1.30 -0.41 -15.20
C SER A 217 0.26 -0.07 -16.24
N TRP A 218 -0.47 -1.09 -16.68
CA TRP A 218 -1.70 -0.96 -17.45
C TRP A 218 -2.72 -1.99 -17.00
N GLU A 219 -4.00 -1.65 -17.16
CA GLU A 219 -5.13 -2.51 -16.88
C GLU A 219 -6.18 -2.38 -17.99
N ALA A 220 -6.85 -3.49 -18.29
CA ALA A 220 -8.01 -3.52 -19.18
C ALA A 220 -9.08 -4.42 -18.57
N ALA A 221 -10.31 -3.92 -18.44
CA ALA A 221 -11.38 -4.64 -17.79
C ALA A 221 -12.69 -4.58 -18.58
N VAL A 222 -13.45 -5.66 -18.48
CA VAL A 222 -14.84 -5.75 -18.97
C VAL A 222 -15.71 -6.18 -17.81
N GLU A 223 -16.80 -5.46 -17.59
CA GLU A 223 -17.82 -5.78 -16.59
C GLU A 223 -19.19 -5.82 -17.27
N GLN A 224 -20.04 -6.74 -16.86
CA GLN A 224 -21.38 -6.91 -17.43
C GLN A 224 -22.41 -7.05 -16.32
N ASP A 225 -23.44 -6.19 -16.39
CA ASP A 225 -24.65 -6.32 -15.60
C ASP A 225 -25.61 -7.33 -16.25
N PHE A 226 -26.15 -8.26 -15.46
CA PHE A 226 -27.18 -9.21 -15.84
C PHE A 226 -28.38 -9.11 -14.89
N LEU A 227 -29.53 -9.63 -15.33
CA LEU A 227 -30.75 -9.75 -14.50
C LEU A 227 -31.14 -8.43 -13.82
N ASP A 228 -31.24 -7.35 -14.60
CA ASP A 228 -31.52 -6.00 -14.08
C ASP A 228 -30.54 -5.57 -12.97
N ARG A 229 -29.24 -5.81 -13.19
CA ARG A 229 -28.13 -5.55 -12.27
C ARG A 229 -28.12 -6.39 -10.99
N ARG A 230 -28.92 -7.47 -10.93
CA ARG A 230 -28.87 -8.41 -9.81
C ARG A 230 -27.64 -9.31 -9.85
N LEU A 231 -26.97 -9.45 -10.98
CA LEU A 231 -25.69 -10.12 -11.11
C LEU A 231 -24.74 -9.21 -11.89
N THR A 232 -23.56 -8.93 -11.36
CA THR A 232 -22.50 -8.23 -12.08
C THR A 232 -21.28 -9.13 -12.12
N VAL A 233 -20.72 -9.34 -13.31
CA VAL A 233 -19.50 -10.14 -13.51
C VAL A 233 -18.45 -9.28 -14.20
N GLY A 234 -17.22 -9.32 -13.70
CA GLY A 234 -16.08 -8.57 -14.22
C GLY A 234 -14.88 -9.47 -14.50
N VAL A 235 -14.11 -9.10 -15.52
CA VAL A 235 -12.79 -9.65 -15.83
C VAL A 235 -11.82 -8.49 -16.04
N THR A 236 -10.68 -8.54 -15.36
CA THR A 236 -9.60 -7.54 -15.50
C THR A 236 -8.30 -8.23 -15.89
N LEU A 237 -7.62 -7.71 -16.90
CA LEU A 237 -6.24 -8.05 -17.24
C LEU A 237 -5.34 -6.92 -16.77
N PHE A 238 -4.21 -7.25 -16.17
CA PHE A 238 -3.26 -6.26 -15.68
C PHE A 238 -1.81 -6.67 -15.89
N SER A 239 -0.93 -5.68 -16.01
CA SER A 239 0.51 -5.88 -15.93
C SER A 239 1.19 -4.67 -15.32
N GLN A 240 2.16 -4.94 -14.46
CA GLN A 240 3.04 -3.97 -13.82
C GLN A 240 4.49 -4.40 -14.00
N GLN A 241 5.35 -3.44 -14.35
CA GLN A 241 6.79 -3.64 -14.45
C GLN A 241 7.49 -2.73 -13.47
N PHE A 242 8.43 -3.30 -12.71
CA PHE A 242 9.25 -2.63 -11.72
C PHE A 242 10.69 -2.56 -12.23
N ARG A 243 11.31 -1.40 -12.06
CA ARG A 243 12.73 -1.16 -12.34
C ARG A 243 13.38 -0.35 -11.24
N ASP A 244 14.70 -0.41 -11.20
CA ASP A 244 15.52 0.23 -10.17
C ASP A 244 15.11 -0.22 -8.77
N MET A 245 14.64 -1.46 -8.59
CA MET A 245 14.23 -1.94 -7.27
C MET A 245 15.43 -1.97 -6.31
N ILE A 246 15.22 -1.47 -5.10
CA ILE A 246 16.20 -1.37 -4.03
C ILE A 246 16.20 -2.69 -3.26
N ASP A 247 17.35 -3.35 -3.22
CA ASP A 247 17.55 -4.60 -2.50
C ASP A 247 18.80 -4.52 -1.64
N TYR A 248 18.80 -5.20 -0.50
CA TYR A 248 19.96 -5.31 0.37
C TYR A 248 20.94 -6.35 -0.20
N THR A 249 22.20 -5.96 -0.34
CA THR A 249 23.19 -6.75 -1.09
C THR A 249 24.22 -7.48 -0.23
N GLY A 250 24.00 -7.60 1.08
CA GLY A 250 24.70 -8.58 1.94
C GLY A 250 26.23 -8.66 1.85
N GLY A 251 26.94 -7.59 1.48
CA GLY A 251 28.41 -7.59 1.40
C GLY A 251 29.02 -7.83 0.01
N THR A 252 28.25 -7.77 -1.09
CA THR A 252 28.82 -7.95 -2.44
C THR A 252 29.97 -6.98 -2.75
N THR A 253 30.91 -7.37 -3.61
CA THR A 253 32.03 -6.50 -4.02
C THR A 253 31.57 -5.19 -4.68
N ALA A 254 30.40 -5.18 -5.31
CA ALA A 254 29.86 -4.00 -6.01
C ALA A 254 29.20 -2.98 -5.07
N CYS A 255 28.62 -3.42 -3.94
CA CYS A 255 27.76 -2.59 -3.09
C CYS A 255 28.00 -2.71 -1.57
N GLY A 256 28.82 -3.65 -1.10
CA GLY A 256 29.10 -3.87 0.31
C GLY A 256 27.86 -4.29 1.12
N PHE A 257 27.88 -4.04 2.43
CA PHE A 257 26.73 -4.25 3.33
C PHE A 257 25.75 -3.09 3.21
N SER A 258 25.17 -2.92 2.01
CA SER A 258 24.34 -1.77 1.66
C SER A 258 23.19 -2.12 0.72
N TYR A 259 22.34 -1.14 0.47
CA TYR A 259 21.22 -1.18 -0.47
C TYR A 259 21.65 -0.70 -1.86
N CYS A 260 21.14 -1.34 -2.92
CA CYS A 260 21.39 -0.95 -4.31
C CYS A 260 20.17 -1.14 -5.22
N ASN A 261 20.07 -0.31 -6.28
CA ASN A 261 19.05 -0.42 -7.33
C ASN A 261 19.39 -1.52 -8.34
N VAL A 262 19.21 -2.78 -7.96
CA VAL A 262 19.70 -3.94 -8.71
C VAL A 262 18.59 -4.76 -9.37
N ALA A 263 17.40 -4.81 -8.77
CA ALA A 263 16.35 -5.74 -9.21
C ALA A 263 15.38 -5.12 -10.22
N ARG A 264 14.88 -5.98 -11.13
CA ARG A 264 13.75 -5.70 -12.01
C ARG A 264 12.76 -6.84 -11.91
N ALA A 265 11.48 -6.54 -11.93
CA ALA A 265 10.44 -7.56 -11.86
C ALA A 265 9.23 -7.19 -12.72
N ARG A 266 8.41 -8.20 -13.02
CA ARG A 266 7.08 -8.05 -13.61
C ARG A 266 6.07 -8.78 -12.75
N ALA A 267 4.89 -8.19 -12.63
CA ALA A 267 3.69 -8.83 -12.10
C ALA A 267 2.57 -8.65 -13.13
N SER A 268 1.93 -9.73 -13.56
CA SER A 268 0.82 -9.69 -14.51
C SER A 268 -0.19 -10.76 -14.17
N GLY A 269 -1.45 -10.52 -14.51
CA GLY A 269 -2.47 -11.46 -14.13
C GLY A 269 -3.83 -11.18 -14.72
N ILE A 270 -4.76 -12.01 -14.27
CA ILE A 270 -6.18 -11.91 -14.56
C ILE A 270 -6.95 -11.96 -13.25
N GLU A 271 -7.94 -11.09 -13.14
CA GLU A 271 -8.87 -11.02 -12.03
C GLU A 271 -10.29 -11.26 -12.52
N TYR A 272 -11.06 -12.02 -11.75
CA TYR A 272 -12.48 -12.24 -11.95
C TYR A 272 -13.22 -11.75 -10.71
N GLU A 273 -14.29 -11.01 -10.93
CA GLU A 273 -15.14 -10.49 -9.87
C GLU A 273 -16.59 -10.82 -10.18
N ALA A 274 -17.36 -11.19 -9.16
CA ALA A 274 -18.80 -11.36 -9.27
C ALA A 274 -19.50 -10.85 -8.03
N THR A 275 -20.61 -10.12 -8.22
CA THR A 275 -21.52 -9.74 -7.14
C THR A 275 -22.94 -10.08 -7.52
N ALA A 276 -23.71 -10.63 -6.58
CA ALA A 276 -25.07 -11.09 -6.83
C ALA A 276 -26.03 -10.69 -5.70
N ALA A 277 -27.14 -10.05 -6.06
CA ALA A 277 -28.33 -9.91 -5.22
C ALA A 277 -29.24 -11.13 -5.42
N VAL A 278 -28.91 -12.22 -4.72
CA VAL A 278 -29.59 -13.52 -4.81
C VAL A 278 -31.06 -13.40 -4.41
N SER A 279 -31.35 -12.62 -3.37
CA SER A 279 -32.71 -12.22 -2.96
C SER A 279 -32.66 -10.85 -2.26
N PRO A 280 -33.81 -10.24 -1.88
CA PRO A 280 -33.81 -8.99 -1.09
C PRO A 280 -33.06 -9.10 0.24
N ALA A 281 -32.98 -10.31 0.79
CA ALA A 281 -32.31 -10.61 2.05
C ALA A 281 -30.88 -11.11 1.84
N LEU A 282 -30.58 -11.80 0.73
CA LEU A 282 -29.31 -12.51 0.53
C LEU A 282 -28.48 -11.90 -0.61
N SER A 283 -27.22 -11.63 -0.32
CA SER A 283 -26.22 -11.20 -1.29
C SER A 283 -25.00 -12.11 -1.26
N ALA A 284 -24.35 -12.25 -2.42
CA ALA A 284 -23.14 -13.03 -2.60
C ALA A 284 -22.08 -12.19 -3.34
N SER A 285 -20.81 -12.47 -3.05
CA SER A 285 -19.68 -11.93 -3.80
C SER A 285 -18.58 -12.98 -3.94
N PHE A 286 -17.83 -12.88 -5.03
CA PHE A 286 -16.69 -13.74 -5.34
C PHE A 286 -15.62 -12.90 -6.03
N GLY A 287 -14.37 -13.13 -5.64
CA GLY A 287 -13.20 -12.55 -6.28
C GLY A 287 -12.14 -13.64 -6.47
N PHE A 288 -11.47 -13.64 -7.62
CA PHE A 288 -10.37 -14.56 -7.92
C PHE A 288 -9.27 -13.81 -8.67
N THR A 289 -8.02 -14.08 -8.29
CA THR A 289 -6.84 -13.55 -8.97
C THR A 289 -5.93 -14.71 -9.35
N HIS A 290 -5.50 -14.74 -10.61
CA HIS A 290 -4.34 -15.51 -11.04
C HIS A 290 -3.20 -14.54 -11.37
N LEU A 291 -2.09 -14.68 -10.65
CA LEU A 291 -0.96 -13.75 -10.67
C LEU A 291 0.31 -14.50 -11.10
N ASP A 292 0.90 -14.06 -12.21
CA ASP A 292 2.24 -14.45 -12.62
C ASP A 292 3.22 -13.33 -12.25
N THR A 293 4.26 -13.68 -11.51
CA THR A 293 5.35 -12.75 -11.19
C THR A 293 6.67 -13.33 -11.65
N ARG A 294 7.59 -12.46 -12.05
CA ARG A 294 8.91 -12.88 -12.52
C ARG A 294 9.96 -11.83 -12.24
N VAL A 295 11.07 -12.25 -11.64
CA VAL A 295 12.30 -11.45 -11.55
C VAL A 295 12.98 -11.44 -12.92
N LEU A 296 13.15 -10.25 -13.49
CA LEU A 296 13.74 -10.01 -14.81
C LEU A 296 15.24 -9.66 -14.74
N THR A 297 15.69 -9.17 -13.58
CA THR A 297 17.10 -8.94 -13.26
C THR A 297 17.24 -9.25 -11.78
N ALA A 298 18.11 -10.20 -11.46
CA ALA A 298 18.39 -10.53 -10.07
C ALA A 298 18.99 -9.32 -9.36
N GLY A 299 18.68 -9.19 -8.08
CA GLY A 299 19.29 -8.17 -7.25
C GLY A 299 20.69 -8.60 -6.82
N PHE A 300 20.75 -9.19 -5.64
CA PHE A 300 21.93 -9.84 -5.07
C PHE A 300 22.32 -11.14 -5.78
N ASP A 301 23.61 -11.54 -5.66
CA ASP A 301 24.13 -12.80 -6.18
C ASP A 301 23.25 -13.98 -5.70
N THR A 302 22.70 -14.71 -6.67
CA THR A 302 21.77 -15.83 -6.42
C THR A 302 22.44 -17.03 -5.76
N THR A 303 23.78 -17.06 -5.68
CA THR A 303 24.53 -18.13 -5.02
C THR A 303 24.65 -17.95 -3.49
N SER A 304 24.23 -16.79 -2.96
CA SER A 304 24.42 -16.42 -1.55
C SER A 304 23.13 -16.21 -0.73
N GLY A 305 21.96 -16.63 -1.24
CA GLY A 305 20.68 -16.58 -0.50
C GLY A 305 19.86 -15.30 -0.71
N GLY A 306 19.90 -14.71 -1.91
CA GLY A 306 19.16 -13.48 -2.24
C GLY A 306 17.64 -13.60 -2.23
N LEU A 307 16.96 -12.47 -2.04
CA LEU A 307 15.50 -12.39 -2.11
C LEU A 307 14.98 -12.62 -3.53
N TYR A 308 15.69 -12.12 -4.54
CA TYR A 308 15.24 -12.11 -5.93
C TYR A 308 16.18 -12.87 -6.86
N HIS A 309 15.77 -14.07 -7.29
CA HIS A 309 16.54 -14.87 -8.24
C HIS A 309 15.98 -14.71 -9.65
N LEU A 310 16.88 -14.53 -10.63
CA LEU A 310 16.51 -14.34 -12.02
C LEU A 310 15.58 -15.47 -12.51
N GLY A 311 14.42 -15.09 -13.06
CA GLY A 311 13.44 -16.02 -13.59
C GLY A 311 12.52 -16.67 -12.56
N GLN A 312 12.79 -16.57 -11.26
CA GLN A 312 11.89 -17.04 -10.20
C GLN A 312 10.73 -16.05 -9.98
N PRO A 313 9.59 -16.51 -9.41
CA PRO A 313 8.53 -15.62 -8.95
C PRO A 313 8.99 -14.72 -7.81
N LEU A 314 8.29 -13.59 -7.64
CA LEU A 314 8.47 -12.75 -6.46
C LEU A 314 8.03 -13.53 -5.20
N ILE A 315 8.83 -13.42 -4.15
CA ILE A 315 8.53 -14.08 -2.86
C ILE A 315 7.22 -13.56 -2.28
N ARG A 316 6.53 -14.42 -1.53
CA ARG A 316 5.28 -14.14 -0.80
C ARG A 316 4.12 -13.68 -1.69
N ARG A 317 4.21 -13.87 -3.01
CA ARG A 317 3.13 -13.60 -3.97
C ARG A 317 2.44 -14.90 -4.36
N PRO A 318 1.17 -15.12 -3.95
CA PRO A 318 0.47 -16.35 -4.30
C PRO A 318 0.11 -16.30 -5.79
N ALA A 319 0.36 -17.38 -6.53
CA ALA A 319 -0.03 -17.45 -7.93
C ALA A 319 -1.55 -17.48 -8.10
N THR A 320 -2.28 -17.92 -7.06
CA THR A 320 -3.73 -17.97 -7.04
C THR A 320 -4.25 -17.56 -5.66
N SER A 321 -5.22 -16.65 -5.64
CA SER A 321 -5.97 -16.28 -4.44
C SER A 321 -7.43 -16.06 -4.81
N TRP A 322 -8.34 -16.39 -3.89
CA TRP A 322 -9.76 -16.09 -4.08
C TRP A 322 -10.43 -15.77 -2.75
N ASN A 323 -11.51 -15.00 -2.83
CA ASN A 323 -12.40 -14.75 -1.72
C ASN A 323 -13.85 -14.98 -2.14
N ALA A 324 -14.68 -15.31 -1.18
CA ALA A 324 -16.12 -15.43 -1.36
C ALA A 324 -16.82 -14.94 -0.11
N ALA A 325 -17.96 -14.28 -0.26
CA ALA A 325 -18.77 -13.88 0.88
C ALA A 325 -20.26 -14.06 0.59
N LEU A 326 -20.98 -14.47 1.64
CA LEU A 326 -22.44 -14.48 1.69
C LEU A 326 -22.87 -13.58 2.83
N ALA A 327 -23.79 -12.66 2.56
CA ALA A 327 -24.35 -11.77 3.56
C ALA A 327 -25.88 -11.81 3.50
N SER A 328 -26.50 -12.04 4.65
CA SER A 328 -27.96 -12.14 4.81
C SER A 328 -28.49 -11.10 5.78
N ARG A 329 -29.56 -10.40 5.38
CA ARG A 329 -30.33 -9.49 6.24
C ARG A 329 -31.44 -10.24 6.93
N LEU A 330 -31.51 -10.13 8.25
CA LEU A 330 -32.53 -10.77 9.08
C LEU A 330 -33.72 -9.84 9.31
N GLY A 331 -34.44 -9.48 8.23
CA GLY A 331 -35.71 -8.74 8.32
C GLY A 331 -35.63 -7.42 9.10
N GLY A 332 -34.50 -6.70 9.03
CA GLY A 332 -34.28 -5.44 9.74
C GLY A 332 -33.81 -5.56 11.20
N GLN A 333 -33.84 -6.77 11.77
CA GLN A 333 -33.37 -7.08 13.13
C GLN A 333 -31.87 -7.34 13.22
N GLY A 334 -31.19 -7.54 12.09
CA GLY A 334 -29.77 -7.83 12.10
C GLY A 334 -29.25 -8.20 10.72
N ALA A 335 -27.97 -8.56 10.69
CA ALA A 335 -27.31 -9.13 9.53
C ALA A 335 -26.34 -10.23 9.99
N LEU A 336 -26.17 -11.24 9.15
CA LEU A 336 -25.15 -12.28 9.29
C LEU A 336 -24.31 -12.30 8.02
N ASP A 337 -23.02 -12.55 8.17
CA ASP A 337 -22.13 -12.75 7.04
C ASP A 337 -21.11 -13.86 7.29
N VAL A 338 -20.79 -14.58 6.22
CA VAL A 338 -19.74 -15.59 6.18
C VAL A 338 -18.79 -15.22 5.07
N ARG A 339 -17.49 -15.21 5.36
CA ARG A 339 -16.43 -14.90 4.40
C ARG A 339 -15.41 -16.02 4.34
N PHE A 340 -14.97 -16.32 3.13
CA PHE A 340 -13.94 -17.28 2.83
C PHE A 340 -12.79 -16.53 2.16
N THR A 341 -11.56 -16.77 2.61
CA THR A 341 -10.35 -16.22 2.00
C THR A 341 -9.35 -17.34 1.80
N TYR A 342 -9.01 -17.65 0.56
CA TYR A 342 -7.99 -18.62 0.20
C TYR A 342 -6.76 -17.93 -0.35
N VAL A 343 -5.60 -18.36 0.14
CA VAL A 343 -4.29 -17.95 -0.36
C VAL A 343 -3.52 -19.20 -0.75
N GLY A 344 -3.12 -19.26 -2.03
CA GLY A 344 -2.33 -20.37 -2.57
C GLY A 344 -0.91 -20.47 -2.01
N PRO A 345 -0.15 -21.49 -2.43
CA PRO A 345 1.24 -21.62 -2.05
C PRO A 345 2.06 -20.43 -2.54
N ARG A 346 3.12 -20.09 -1.80
CA ARG A 346 3.97 -18.91 -2.06
C ARG A 346 5.43 -19.28 -1.90
N ALA A 347 6.27 -18.89 -2.85
CA ALA A 347 7.71 -18.95 -2.67
C ALA A 347 8.16 -18.02 -1.53
N ASP A 348 9.10 -18.44 -0.71
CA ASP A 348 9.75 -17.61 0.31
C ASP A 348 11.17 -18.13 0.56
N ARG A 349 11.89 -17.49 1.48
CA ARG A 349 13.21 -17.90 1.93
C ARG A 349 13.19 -18.26 3.41
N ASP A 350 13.89 -19.32 3.76
CA ASP A 350 14.15 -19.71 5.13
C ASP A 350 15.44 -19.03 5.62
N PHE A 351 15.28 -18.01 6.47
CA PHE A 351 16.38 -17.20 6.99
C PHE A 351 17.05 -17.78 8.24
N ARG A 352 16.71 -19.00 8.65
CA ARG A 352 17.33 -19.66 9.82
C ARG A 352 18.74 -20.15 9.55
N SER A 353 19.09 -20.35 8.28
CA SER A 353 20.44 -20.70 7.83
C SER A 353 20.95 -19.62 6.89
N TYR A 354 22.28 -19.42 6.88
CA TYR A 354 22.94 -18.64 5.85
C TYR A 354 23.81 -19.56 4.96
N PRO A 355 23.65 -19.54 3.63
CA PRO A 355 22.66 -18.76 2.87
C PRO A 355 21.22 -19.23 3.12
N ALA A 356 20.26 -18.33 2.92
CA ALA A 356 18.85 -18.65 3.08
C ALA A 356 18.40 -19.67 2.02
N LEU A 357 17.54 -20.63 2.42
CA LEU A 357 17.09 -21.71 1.55
C LEU A 357 15.72 -21.43 0.94
N ASP A 358 15.50 -21.92 -0.28
CA ASP A 358 14.19 -21.85 -0.95
C ASP A 358 13.16 -22.66 -0.17
N VAL A 359 12.06 -22.03 0.20
CA VAL A 359 10.92 -22.69 0.85
C VAL A 359 9.62 -22.29 0.16
N THR A 360 8.61 -23.17 0.25
CA THR A 360 7.24 -22.85 -0.17
C THR A 360 6.36 -22.76 1.05
N LEU A 361 5.81 -21.58 1.31
CA LEU A 361 4.77 -21.40 2.32
C LEU A 361 3.50 -22.12 1.87
N PRO A 362 2.86 -22.92 2.74
CA PRO A 362 1.67 -23.65 2.39
C PRO A 362 0.50 -22.72 2.12
N SER A 363 -0.46 -23.21 1.33
CA SER A 363 -1.75 -22.55 1.16
C SER A 363 -2.58 -22.62 2.43
N TYR A 364 -3.47 -21.66 2.63
CA TYR A 364 -4.45 -21.70 3.72
C TYR A 364 -5.82 -21.18 3.27
N LEU A 365 -6.84 -21.59 4.00
CA LEU A 365 -8.21 -21.08 3.90
C LEU A 365 -8.59 -20.50 5.26
N ARG A 366 -9.03 -19.25 5.28
CA ARG A 366 -9.63 -18.62 6.46
C ARG A 366 -11.14 -18.52 6.25
N VAL A 367 -11.89 -18.83 7.31
CA VAL A 367 -13.34 -18.64 7.37
C VAL A 367 -13.64 -17.65 8.48
N ASP A 368 -14.29 -16.55 8.13
CA ASP A 368 -14.72 -15.51 9.06
C ASP A 368 -16.26 -15.52 9.17
N LEU A 369 -16.77 -15.46 10.40
CA LEU A 369 -18.20 -15.36 10.69
C LEU A 369 -18.46 -14.03 11.39
N GLY A 370 -19.36 -13.23 10.82
CA GLY A 370 -19.74 -11.91 11.33
C GLY A 370 -21.25 -11.80 11.52
N GLY A 371 -21.68 -10.96 12.46
CA GLY A 371 -23.09 -10.74 12.70
C GLY A 371 -23.35 -9.47 13.51
N THR A 372 -24.50 -8.85 13.23
CA THR A 372 -25.06 -7.77 14.04
C THR A 372 -26.51 -8.10 14.36
N LEU A 373 -26.92 -7.91 15.60
CA LEU A 373 -28.29 -8.09 16.04
C LEU A 373 -28.73 -6.84 16.80
N LYS A 374 -29.89 -6.31 16.44
CA LYS A 374 -30.56 -5.23 17.17
C LYS A 374 -31.32 -5.84 18.34
N LEU A 375 -30.85 -5.58 19.56
CA LEU A 375 -31.44 -6.15 20.78
C LEU A 375 -32.66 -5.35 21.28
N ALA A 376 -32.69 -4.02 21.08
CA ALA A 376 -33.85 -3.16 21.28
C ALA A 376 -33.63 -1.81 20.58
N ALA A 377 -34.70 -1.19 20.07
CA ALA A 377 -34.68 0.24 19.77
C ALA A 377 -35.14 0.96 21.05
N LEU A 378 -34.19 1.54 21.80
CA LEU A 378 -34.57 2.43 22.90
C LEU A 378 -35.30 3.64 22.27
N PRO A 379 -36.53 3.98 22.68
CA PRO A 379 -37.12 5.25 22.31
C PRO A 379 -36.15 6.34 22.76
N ALA A 380 -35.94 7.37 21.92
CA ALA A 380 -35.03 8.45 22.22
C ALA A 380 -35.36 9.05 23.60
N ALA A 381 -34.62 8.64 24.62
CA ALA A 381 -34.51 9.40 25.84
C ALA A 381 -33.70 10.63 25.45
N ASN A 382 -34.31 11.79 25.53
CA ASN A 382 -33.60 13.06 25.46
C ASN A 382 -32.39 12.99 26.41
N ASP A 383 -31.24 13.35 25.86
CA ASP A 383 -30.00 13.69 26.56
C ASP A 383 -29.35 12.60 27.43
N ALA A 384 -28.54 11.75 26.78
CA ALA A 384 -27.15 11.51 27.21
C ALA A 384 -26.44 10.54 26.26
N ALA A 385 -25.32 10.98 25.68
CA ALA A 385 -24.32 10.08 25.12
C ALA A 385 -22.93 10.52 25.61
N LEU A 386 -22.43 9.85 26.64
CA LEU A 386 -21.02 9.86 26.99
C LEU A 386 -20.32 8.89 26.02
N THR A 387 -19.49 9.43 25.12
CA THR A 387 -18.58 8.62 24.31
C THR A 387 -17.18 8.80 24.90
N LEU A 388 -16.71 7.77 25.61
CA LEU A 388 -15.29 7.63 25.94
C LEU A 388 -14.62 6.94 24.74
N HIS A 389 -13.58 7.57 24.21
CA HIS A 389 -12.69 7.00 23.20
C HIS A 389 -11.60 6.16 23.85
#